data_AF-A0A067CST3-F1
#
_entry.id   AF-A0A067CST3-F1
#
_cell.length_a   1.000
_cell.length_b   1.000
_cell.length_c   1.000
_cell.angle_alpha   90.00
_cell.angle_beta   90.00
_cell.angle_gamma   90.00
#
_symmetry.space_group_name_H-M   'P 1'
#
loop_
_entity.id
_entity.type
_entity.pdbx_description
1 polymer ?
#
loop_
_entity_poly.entity_id
_entity_poly.type
_entity_poly.pdbx_seq_one_letter_code
_entity_poly.pdbx_strand_id
1 'polypeptide(L)'
;MSDTSGNLRSLVEVVMIPHCYHDEKEDLWYDGSERMAIHGVDVVWPLAPAQAASLLEASPDKATLLLPPSAITSSMYVDQSSHDYCDIVCGLKLDARYAYDFAHFAIDGVGSASALVPTPASTPGMFATLLYFVPSDCIGGAVTITYEDQTKTYETLDGHSVVFFNTCHVAVAPITSGTRGIFVHRVSYEDYYEGDNLCFAPPPLPSKADIDDAIEMLGEQEYCVVHVELETRTAAPQYATLTGRDKAVVDWLLAAEIFDMAFITVSDATLNERWVPPMGTAKGRWVENNGSDRGKTMRKLPDIFHPQCATPSRLQAAWRFRPIAYFIEEEAIDIVDDGYHPVCLVFWPKALRLTLLGLVRTVALLRDHVDGSCSDDFGFGSTQALFEAAVRFFTGAEPGPAQLNRSSRLGMANVLFDYGDRTLMADYLSGMRWDEHDVAIVPWVVSVVRRFGLPAMTDAFSRLDVQTSGSFWRKVLEGIRADTPSCERDLAAWLYENDLAPSTRALLSARLPADVVDNIVVMTIDVAPLVQRFKYERGLPVALWSLRATPLPRPLHDAYLDYALQLHKSDVDYYDEAAAHLLLLTIGSRRFEAADALASTRRARPKFQQTLAKLEKRGQLTAAQELILDTYLSSV
;
A
#
# COMPACT_ATOMS: atom_id res chain seq x y z
N MET A 1 -3.09 -15.79 -13.81
CA MET A 1 -3.20 -14.36 -13.53
C MET A 1 -2.62 -14.18 -12.16
N SER A 2 -1.63 -13.30 -12.03
CA SER A 2 -1.12 -12.89 -10.73
C SER A 2 -2.29 -12.54 -9.82
N ASP A 3 -2.12 -12.79 -8.52
CA ASP A 3 -2.96 -12.18 -7.50
C ASP A 3 -2.93 -10.68 -7.77
N THR A 4 -3.93 -10.15 -8.48
CA THR A 4 -4.10 -8.72 -8.74
C THR A 4 -4.52 -7.99 -7.47
N SER A 5 -4.53 -8.68 -6.32
CA SER A 5 -4.45 -8.12 -4.97
C SER A 5 -3.10 -7.42 -4.74
N GLY A 6 -2.71 -6.58 -5.69
CA GLY A 6 -1.52 -5.76 -5.68
C GLY A 6 -1.87 -4.36 -5.20
N ASN A 7 -0.88 -3.68 -4.66
CA ASN A 7 -0.98 -2.26 -4.36
C ASN A 7 -1.25 -1.43 -5.63
N LEU A 8 -1.57 -0.14 -5.46
CA LEU A 8 -1.86 0.76 -6.60
C LEU A 8 -0.72 0.83 -7.64
N ARG A 9 0.54 0.55 -7.24
CA ARG A 9 1.68 0.55 -8.16
C ARG A 9 1.57 -0.60 -9.16
N SER A 10 1.24 -1.80 -8.71
CA SER A 10 1.03 -2.94 -9.61
C SER A 10 -0.11 -2.70 -10.60
N LEU A 11 -1.16 -1.97 -10.19
CA LEU A 11 -2.24 -1.58 -11.11
C LEU A 11 -1.75 -0.62 -12.20
N VAL A 12 -0.87 0.32 -11.86
CA VAL A 12 -0.26 1.19 -12.88
C VAL A 12 0.62 0.40 -13.83
N GLU A 13 1.42 -0.54 -13.35
CA GLU A 13 2.26 -1.40 -14.19
C GLU A 13 1.40 -2.15 -15.22
N VAL A 14 0.23 -2.63 -14.81
CA VAL A 14 -0.77 -3.23 -15.72
C VAL A 14 -1.23 -2.24 -16.80
N VAL A 15 -1.56 -0.99 -16.43
CA VAL A 15 -1.98 0.06 -17.37
C VAL A 15 -0.85 0.46 -18.32
N MET A 16 0.41 0.36 -17.87
CA MET A 16 1.60 0.66 -18.65
C MET A 16 1.93 -0.42 -19.69
N ILE A 17 1.40 -1.65 -19.59
CA ILE A 17 1.62 -2.69 -20.60
C ILE A 17 0.79 -2.37 -21.85
N PRO A 18 1.41 -1.94 -22.95
CA PRO A 18 0.66 -1.55 -24.14
C PRO A 18 0.32 -2.80 -24.97
N HIS A 19 -0.73 -2.72 -25.78
CA HIS A 19 -1.03 -3.79 -26.74
C HIS A 19 -0.01 -3.86 -27.90
N CYS A 20 0.68 -2.75 -28.19
CA CYS A 20 1.80 -2.69 -29.11
C CYS A 20 2.82 -1.61 -28.72
N TYR A 21 4.05 -1.77 -29.18
CA TYR A 21 5.13 -0.80 -29.01
C TYR A 21 5.90 -0.60 -30.31
N HIS A 22 6.41 0.62 -30.49
CA HIS A 22 7.19 1.06 -31.63
C HIS A 22 8.35 1.89 -31.06
N ASP A 23 9.57 1.64 -31.56
CA ASP A 23 10.74 2.38 -31.11
C ASP A 23 10.93 3.64 -31.97
N GLU A 24 10.83 4.80 -31.32
CA GLU A 24 11.01 6.11 -31.94
C GLU A 24 12.50 6.50 -32.07
N LYS A 25 13.43 5.76 -31.46
CA LYS A 25 14.88 6.04 -31.54
C LYS A 25 15.48 5.51 -32.83
N GLU A 26 15.09 6.13 -33.94
CA GLU A 26 15.24 5.57 -35.27
C GLU A 26 16.61 5.81 -35.96
N ASP A 27 17.41 6.79 -35.52
CA ASP A 27 18.56 7.24 -36.33
C ASP A 27 19.85 6.39 -36.25
N LEU A 28 19.91 5.33 -35.44
CA LEU A 28 21.19 4.68 -35.12
C LEU A 28 21.48 3.37 -35.87
N TRP A 29 20.48 2.72 -36.46
CA TRP A 29 20.61 1.30 -36.77
C TRP A 29 20.79 0.98 -38.26
N TYR A 30 20.22 1.78 -39.17
CA TYR A 30 20.36 1.56 -40.62
C TYR A 30 21.18 2.67 -41.27
N ASP A 31 22.47 2.40 -41.54
CA ASP A 31 23.35 3.35 -42.24
C ASP A 31 23.22 3.27 -43.78
N GLY A 32 22.29 2.46 -44.30
CA GLY A 32 22.11 2.22 -45.72
C GLY A 32 23.22 1.39 -46.38
N SER A 33 24.19 0.88 -45.62
CA SER A 33 25.28 0.06 -46.15
C SER A 33 24.94 -1.44 -46.25
N GLU A 34 23.81 -1.84 -45.66
CA GLU A 34 23.44 -3.24 -45.56
C GLU A 34 23.06 -3.87 -46.90
N ARG A 35 23.73 -4.98 -47.21
CA ARG A 35 23.40 -5.81 -48.36
C ARG A 35 22.49 -6.95 -47.93
N MET A 36 21.28 -6.95 -48.46
CA MET A 36 20.37 -8.08 -48.35
C MET A 36 20.38 -8.88 -49.65
N ALA A 37 20.41 -10.21 -49.54
CA ALA A 37 20.30 -11.09 -50.70
C ALA A 37 19.07 -11.99 -50.58
N ILE A 38 18.18 -11.90 -51.59
CA ILE A 38 16.99 -12.76 -51.73
C ILE A 38 17.30 -13.80 -52.80
N HIS A 39 17.25 -15.08 -52.43
CA HIS A 39 17.64 -16.20 -53.30
C HIS A 39 19.03 -16.01 -53.95
N GLY A 40 19.97 -15.42 -53.21
CA GLY A 40 21.32 -15.11 -53.71
C GLY A 40 21.42 -13.89 -54.64
N VAL A 41 20.33 -13.14 -54.84
CA VAL A 41 20.33 -11.88 -55.60
C VAL A 41 20.36 -10.71 -54.63
N ASP A 42 21.38 -9.87 -54.76
CA ASP A 42 21.48 -8.63 -53.97
C ASP A 42 20.30 -7.70 -54.29
N VAL A 43 19.65 -7.23 -53.24
CA VAL A 43 18.58 -6.23 -53.32
C VAL A 43 19.02 -4.98 -52.58
N VAL A 44 18.62 -3.83 -53.12
CA VAL A 44 18.88 -2.51 -52.53
C VAL A 44 17.54 -1.91 -52.13
N TRP A 45 17.48 -1.32 -50.95
CA TRP A 45 16.29 -0.69 -50.40
C TRP A 45 16.40 0.84 -50.45
N PRO A 46 15.32 1.56 -50.81
CA PRO A 46 14.03 1.04 -51.29
C PRO A 46 14.13 0.25 -52.61
N LEU A 47 13.28 -0.78 -52.76
CA LEU A 47 13.29 -1.65 -53.94
C LEU A 47 12.91 -0.87 -55.22
N ALA A 48 13.73 -0.99 -56.26
CA ALA A 48 13.36 -0.44 -57.57
C ALA A 48 12.07 -1.11 -58.10
N PRO A 49 11.13 -0.37 -58.73
CA PRO A 49 9.85 -0.93 -59.17
C PRO A 49 9.97 -2.16 -60.07
N ALA A 50 10.96 -2.20 -60.95
CA ALA A 50 11.21 -3.35 -61.81
C ALA A 50 11.67 -4.60 -61.03
N GLN A 51 12.46 -4.41 -59.97
CA GLN A 51 12.93 -5.50 -59.11
C GLN A 51 11.80 -6.01 -58.22
N ALA A 52 11.01 -5.10 -57.63
CA ALA A 52 9.82 -5.45 -56.86
C ALA A 52 8.80 -6.24 -57.71
N ALA A 53 8.50 -5.79 -58.93
CA ALA A 53 7.62 -6.51 -59.85
C ALA A 53 8.17 -7.91 -60.19
N SER A 54 9.47 -8.03 -60.44
CA SER A 54 10.10 -9.33 -60.72
C SER A 54 10.01 -10.30 -59.55
N LEU A 55 10.10 -9.81 -58.31
CA LEU A 55 9.97 -10.64 -57.12
C LEU A 55 8.50 -11.04 -56.89
N LEU A 56 7.57 -10.09 -57.03
CA LEU A 56 6.14 -10.33 -56.83
C LEU A 56 5.53 -11.27 -57.88
N GLU A 57 6.11 -11.40 -59.07
CA GLU A 57 5.71 -12.41 -60.07
C GLU A 57 5.79 -13.85 -59.54
N ALA A 58 6.61 -14.12 -58.51
CA ALA A 58 6.67 -15.41 -57.85
C ALA A 58 5.50 -15.66 -56.87
N SER A 59 4.72 -14.63 -56.53
CA SER A 59 3.55 -14.76 -55.66
C SER A 59 2.31 -15.21 -56.43
N PRO A 60 1.46 -16.10 -55.88
CA PRO A 60 0.19 -16.50 -56.49
C PRO A 60 -0.76 -15.35 -56.81
N ASP A 61 -0.79 -14.31 -55.96
CA ASP A 61 -1.67 -13.15 -56.11
C ASP A 61 -0.97 -11.94 -56.74
N LYS A 62 0.35 -12.04 -56.98
CA LYS A 62 1.23 -10.97 -57.48
C LYS A 62 1.17 -9.67 -56.66
N ALA A 63 0.72 -9.76 -55.41
CA ALA A 63 0.40 -8.61 -54.57
C ALA A 63 1.19 -8.63 -53.26
N THR A 64 1.33 -9.82 -52.65
CA THR A 64 2.12 -10.02 -51.44
C THR A 64 2.97 -11.26 -51.59
N LEU A 65 4.28 -11.15 -51.38
CA LEU A 65 5.21 -12.28 -51.42
C LEU A 65 5.72 -12.58 -50.01
N LEU A 66 5.51 -13.82 -49.54
CA LEU A 66 6.06 -14.31 -48.28
C LEU A 66 7.22 -15.24 -48.56
N LEU A 67 8.40 -14.89 -48.07
CA LEU A 67 9.65 -15.61 -48.27
C LEU A 67 10.07 -16.29 -46.97
N PRO A 68 10.27 -17.63 -46.96
CA PRO A 68 10.70 -18.33 -45.76
C PRO A 68 12.14 -17.93 -45.38
N PRO A 69 12.60 -18.23 -44.16
CA PRO A 69 13.95 -17.90 -43.70
C PRO A 69 15.06 -18.33 -44.66
N SER A 70 14.93 -19.50 -45.28
CA SER A 70 15.89 -20.05 -46.24
C SER A 70 16.03 -19.25 -47.54
N ALA A 71 15.11 -18.33 -47.84
CA ALA A 71 15.18 -17.44 -48.99
C ALA A 71 16.12 -16.24 -48.78
N ILE A 72 16.41 -15.88 -47.51
CA ILE A 72 17.29 -14.76 -47.17
C ILE A 72 18.68 -15.32 -46.90
N THR A 73 19.61 -15.10 -47.83
CA THR A 73 20.95 -15.70 -47.78
C THR A 73 22.00 -14.81 -47.11
N SER A 74 21.70 -13.52 -46.91
CA SER A 74 22.54 -12.55 -46.22
C SER A 74 21.66 -11.43 -45.69
N SER A 75 21.62 -11.25 -44.36
CA SER A 75 21.06 -10.09 -43.67
C SER A 75 21.38 -10.20 -42.17
N MET A 76 21.73 -9.08 -41.52
CA MET A 76 21.96 -9.08 -40.07
C MET A 76 20.67 -9.30 -39.27
N TYR A 77 19.52 -8.91 -39.81
CA TYR A 77 18.21 -9.06 -39.16
C TYR A 77 17.73 -10.52 -39.01
N VAL A 78 18.42 -11.46 -39.68
CA VAL A 78 18.17 -12.89 -39.56
C VAL A 78 18.96 -13.51 -38.39
N ASP A 79 20.10 -12.92 -38.00
CA ASP A 79 20.95 -13.44 -36.93
C ASP A 79 20.59 -12.80 -35.57
N GLN A 80 19.90 -13.59 -34.74
CA GLN A 80 19.50 -13.25 -33.37
C GLN A 80 20.64 -12.69 -32.51
N SER A 81 21.90 -13.09 -32.75
CA SER A 81 23.03 -12.70 -31.91
C SER A 81 23.55 -11.28 -32.18
N SER A 82 23.13 -10.68 -33.30
CA SER A 82 23.67 -9.40 -33.77
C SER A 82 22.74 -8.20 -33.55
N HIS A 83 21.46 -8.45 -33.29
CA HIS A 83 20.43 -7.41 -33.18
C HIS A 83 19.78 -7.43 -31.80
N ASP A 84 19.92 -6.32 -31.06
CA ASP A 84 19.37 -6.17 -29.72
C ASP A 84 17.87 -5.82 -29.78
N TYR A 85 17.05 -6.75 -30.30
CA TYR A 85 15.59 -6.64 -30.25
C TYR A 85 15.04 -6.61 -28.81
N CYS A 86 15.91 -6.83 -27.81
CA CYS A 86 15.57 -6.74 -26.40
C CYS A 86 14.94 -5.39 -26.08
N ASP A 87 15.49 -4.27 -26.54
CA ASP A 87 14.95 -2.94 -26.23
C ASP A 87 13.51 -2.74 -26.74
N ILE A 88 13.21 -3.25 -27.95
CA ILE A 88 11.88 -3.12 -28.55
C ILE A 88 10.87 -4.00 -27.79
N VAL A 89 11.23 -5.24 -27.46
CA VAL A 89 10.33 -6.16 -26.74
C VAL A 89 10.20 -5.80 -25.26
N CYS A 90 11.25 -5.27 -24.64
CA CYS A 90 11.19 -4.62 -23.33
C CYS A 90 10.23 -3.42 -23.33
N GLY A 91 9.96 -2.84 -24.50
CA GLY A 91 8.85 -1.91 -24.70
C GLY A 91 7.49 -2.51 -24.33
N LEU A 92 7.25 -3.81 -24.39
CA LEU A 92 6.00 -4.38 -23.85
C LEU A 92 5.94 -4.37 -22.31
N LYS A 93 7.00 -3.94 -21.61
CA LYS A 93 7.11 -3.86 -20.14
C LYS A 93 6.79 -5.18 -19.46
N LEU A 94 7.19 -6.27 -20.11
CA LEU A 94 7.08 -7.61 -19.56
C LEU A 94 8.35 -7.89 -18.75
N ASP A 95 8.20 -8.46 -17.56
CA ASP A 95 9.31 -8.86 -16.69
C ASP A 95 9.67 -10.33 -16.96
N ALA A 96 10.25 -10.60 -18.13
CA ALA A 96 10.60 -11.94 -18.57
C ALA A 96 11.75 -11.94 -19.60
N ARG A 97 12.27 -13.13 -19.90
CA ARG A 97 13.24 -13.35 -20.97
C ARG A 97 12.55 -13.84 -22.25
N TYR A 98 13.07 -13.41 -23.40
CA TYR A 98 12.43 -13.62 -24.70
C TYR A 98 13.38 -14.25 -25.71
N ALA A 99 12.83 -15.16 -26.51
CA ALA A 99 13.45 -15.68 -27.72
C ALA A 99 12.71 -15.16 -28.95
N TYR A 100 13.47 -14.93 -30.03
CA TYR A 100 12.97 -14.33 -31.27
C TYR A 100 13.20 -15.24 -32.47
N ASP A 101 12.20 -15.93 -32.98
CA ASP A 101 12.35 -16.80 -34.15
C ASP A 101 11.99 -16.07 -35.45
N PHE A 102 12.89 -16.04 -36.44
CA PHE A 102 12.58 -15.41 -37.73
C PHE A 102 11.53 -16.22 -38.49
N ALA A 103 10.35 -15.64 -38.69
CA ALA A 103 9.21 -16.33 -39.28
C ALA A 103 9.27 -16.33 -40.80
N HIS A 104 9.36 -15.15 -41.39
CA HIS A 104 9.43 -14.94 -42.84
C HIS A 104 9.79 -13.48 -43.15
N PHE A 105 10.23 -13.23 -44.38
CA PHE A 105 10.32 -11.90 -44.96
C PHE A 105 9.12 -11.66 -45.87
N ALA A 106 8.46 -10.50 -45.78
CA ALA A 106 7.34 -10.15 -46.65
C ALA A 106 7.70 -8.98 -47.57
N ILE A 107 7.27 -9.06 -48.84
CA ILE A 107 7.19 -7.92 -49.75
C ILE A 107 5.72 -7.63 -49.99
N ASP A 108 5.27 -6.44 -49.59
CA ASP A 108 3.87 -6.04 -49.64
C ASP A 108 3.72 -4.81 -50.56
N GLY A 109 2.97 -4.99 -51.65
CA GLY A 109 2.64 -3.94 -52.61
C GLY A 109 1.19 -3.47 -52.57
N VAL A 110 0.35 -4.05 -51.70
CA VAL A 110 -1.10 -3.77 -51.66
C VAL A 110 -1.61 -3.33 -50.31
N GLY A 111 -0.84 -3.55 -49.24
CA GLY A 111 -1.26 -3.28 -47.87
C GLY A 111 -1.99 -4.47 -47.27
N SER A 112 -1.39 -5.67 -47.33
CA SER A 112 -2.00 -6.88 -46.77
C SER A 112 -1.63 -7.09 -45.30
N ALA A 113 -2.62 -7.30 -44.44
CA ALA A 113 -2.38 -7.71 -43.05
C ALA A 113 -1.67 -9.07 -42.94
N SER A 114 -1.86 -9.98 -43.92
CA SER A 114 -1.18 -11.27 -43.92
C SER A 114 0.34 -11.15 -44.09
N ALA A 115 0.85 -10.01 -44.58
CA ALA A 115 2.28 -9.72 -44.65
C ALA A 115 2.90 -9.46 -43.27
N LEU A 116 2.09 -9.15 -42.26
CA LEU A 116 2.53 -8.77 -40.92
C LEU A 116 2.30 -9.87 -39.88
N VAL A 117 1.49 -10.88 -40.21
CA VAL A 117 1.14 -11.94 -39.26
C VAL A 117 2.00 -13.17 -39.55
N PRO A 118 2.74 -13.70 -38.56
CA PRO A 118 3.54 -14.90 -38.75
C PRO A 118 2.65 -16.07 -39.12
N THR A 119 3.11 -16.89 -40.07
CA THR A 119 2.44 -18.15 -40.39
C THR A 119 2.36 -19.00 -39.11
N PRO A 120 1.19 -19.60 -38.79
CA PRO A 120 0.98 -20.30 -37.54
C PRO A 120 1.96 -21.48 -37.44
N ALA A 121 2.94 -21.33 -36.56
CA ALA A 121 3.77 -22.42 -36.08
C ALA A 121 3.38 -22.69 -34.63
N SER A 122 3.27 -23.96 -34.25
CA SER A 122 2.94 -24.39 -32.90
C SER A 122 4.17 -24.26 -31.98
N THR A 123 4.78 -23.08 -31.90
CA THR A 123 5.86 -22.83 -30.94
C THR A 123 5.23 -22.55 -29.57
N PRO A 124 5.43 -23.42 -28.57
CA PRO A 124 4.95 -23.16 -27.22
C PRO A 124 5.50 -21.83 -26.69
N GLY A 125 4.69 -21.10 -25.92
CA GLY A 125 5.13 -19.84 -25.30
C GLY A 125 5.15 -18.63 -26.23
N MET A 126 4.76 -18.75 -27.50
CA MET A 126 4.64 -17.60 -28.42
C MET A 126 3.50 -16.67 -27.99
N PHE A 127 3.81 -15.39 -27.78
CA PHE A 127 2.83 -14.40 -27.30
C PHE A 127 2.77 -13.11 -28.12
N ALA A 128 3.85 -12.75 -28.82
CA ALA A 128 3.92 -11.53 -29.61
C ALA A 128 4.53 -11.75 -31.00
N THR A 129 4.34 -10.76 -31.86
CA THR A 129 4.95 -10.64 -33.18
C THR A 129 5.79 -9.37 -33.19
N LEU A 130 7.04 -9.49 -33.62
CA LEU A 130 7.96 -8.40 -33.84
C LEU A 130 8.14 -8.19 -35.34
N LEU A 131 8.05 -6.94 -35.77
CA LEU A 131 8.19 -6.51 -37.15
C LEU A 131 9.36 -5.55 -37.24
N TYR A 132 10.16 -5.68 -38.30
CA TYR A 132 11.07 -4.63 -38.74
C TYR A 132 10.75 -4.27 -40.19
N PHE A 133 10.45 -3.00 -40.42
CA PHE A 133 10.10 -2.46 -41.73
C PHE A 133 11.35 -1.89 -42.37
N VAL A 134 11.75 -2.46 -43.50
CA VAL A 134 12.92 -2.00 -44.25
C VAL A 134 12.61 -0.65 -44.91
N PRO A 135 13.60 0.26 -45.08
CA PRO A 135 13.38 1.53 -45.76
C PRO A 135 12.69 1.35 -47.12
N SER A 136 11.63 2.13 -47.33
CA SER A 136 10.65 1.90 -48.38
C SER A 136 10.21 3.22 -49.01
N ASP A 137 9.80 3.18 -50.28
CA ASP A 137 9.21 4.31 -51.00
C ASP A 137 7.67 4.22 -51.05
N CYS A 138 7.08 3.33 -50.25
CA CYS A 138 5.65 3.07 -50.28
C CYS A 138 4.81 4.27 -49.81
N ILE A 139 3.70 4.52 -50.49
CA ILE A 139 2.71 5.55 -50.13
C ILE A 139 1.39 4.86 -49.75
N GLY A 140 0.89 5.14 -48.56
CA GLY A 140 -0.24 4.43 -47.94
C GLY A 140 0.27 3.30 -47.05
N GLY A 141 -0.53 2.25 -46.86
CA GLY A 141 -0.06 1.10 -46.06
C GLY A 141 -0.13 1.28 -44.55
N ALA A 142 -0.81 2.32 -44.05
CA ALA A 142 -0.91 2.63 -42.61
C ALA A 142 -1.31 1.38 -41.81
N VAL A 143 -0.53 1.06 -40.77
CA VAL A 143 -0.73 -0.14 -39.95
C VAL A 143 -1.52 0.24 -38.72
N THR A 144 -2.68 -0.38 -38.54
CA THR A 144 -3.55 -0.19 -37.38
C THR A 144 -3.55 -1.46 -36.54
N ILE A 145 -3.13 -1.35 -35.28
CA ILE A 145 -3.12 -2.44 -34.32
C ILE A 145 -4.19 -2.12 -33.27
N THR A 146 -5.10 -3.06 -33.06
CA THR A 146 -6.24 -2.89 -32.17
C THR A 146 -6.31 -4.05 -31.18
N TYR A 147 -6.54 -3.75 -29.91
CA TYR A 147 -6.91 -4.72 -28.88
C TYR A 147 -8.04 -4.13 -28.04
N GLU A 148 -9.20 -4.80 -28.06
CA GLU A 148 -10.43 -4.30 -27.45
C GLU A 148 -10.79 -2.88 -27.93
N ASP A 149 -10.81 -1.89 -27.02
CA ASP A 149 -11.07 -0.48 -27.30
C ASP A 149 -9.80 0.34 -27.58
N GLN A 150 -8.62 -0.25 -27.41
CA GLN A 150 -7.34 0.40 -27.67
C GLN A 150 -6.95 0.23 -29.14
N THR A 151 -6.63 1.33 -29.81
CA THR A 151 -6.19 1.31 -31.21
C THR A 151 -5.02 2.26 -31.41
N LYS A 152 -3.97 1.80 -32.09
CA LYS A 152 -2.85 2.63 -32.53
C LYS A 152 -2.64 2.48 -34.03
N THR A 153 -2.52 3.60 -34.73
CA THR A 153 -2.30 3.65 -36.17
C THR A 153 -0.95 4.32 -36.45
N TYR A 154 -0.15 3.64 -37.25
CA TYR A 154 1.15 4.12 -37.71
C TYR A 154 1.06 4.44 -39.19
N GLU A 155 1.17 5.72 -39.53
CA GLU A 155 1.10 6.19 -40.93
C GLU A 155 2.36 5.84 -41.72
N THR A 156 3.53 5.90 -41.07
CA THR A 156 4.84 5.56 -41.63
C THR A 156 5.59 4.67 -40.65
N LEU A 157 6.26 3.65 -41.16
CA LEU A 157 7.07 2.71 -40.36
C LEU A 157 8.40 2.39 -41.07
N ASP A 158 8.76 3.07 -42.15
CA ASP A 158 9.97 2.77 -42.93
C ASP A 158 11.25 2.98 -42.10
N GLY A 159 11.99 1.91 -41.82
CA GLY A 159 13.16 1.96 -40.94
C GLY A 159 12.87 1.65 -39.48
N HIS A 160 11.61 1.40 -39.12
CA HIS A 160 11.20 1.17 -37.74
C HIS A 160 10.88 -0.28 -37.40
N SER A 161 10.97 -0.57 -36.10
CA SER A 161 10.46 -1.82 -35.51
C SER A 161 9.16 -1.60 -34.76
N VAL A 162 8.26 -2.59 -34.85
CA VAL A 162 7.00 -2.62 -34.11
C VAL A 162 6.81 -4.01 -33.51
N VAL A 163 6.46 -4.08 -32.23
CA VAL A 163 6.08 -5.33 -31.56
C VAL A 163 4.65 -5.23 -31.06
N PHE A 164 3.89 -6.32 -31.16
CA PHE A 164 2.52 -6.37 -30.66
C PHE A 164 2.13 -7.78 -30.20
N PHE A 165 1.17 -7.87 -29.27
CA PHE A 165 0.65 -9.14 -28.81
C PHE A 165 -0.13 -9.85 -29.92
N ASN A 166 0.01 -11.17 -30.04
CA ASN A 166 -0.67 -11.96 -31.08
C ASN A 166 -2.20 -11.99 -30.94
N THR A 167 -2.73 -11.55 -29.80
CA THR A 167 -4.17 -11.36 -29.56
C THR A 167 -4.71 -10.06 -30.17
N CYS A 168 -3.84 -9.16 -30.64
CA CYS A 168 -4.26 -7.95 -31.32
C CYS A 168 -4.79 -8.24 -32.72
N HIS A 169 -5.77 -7.46 -33.15
CA HIS A 169 -6.21 -7.39 -34.53
C HIS A 169 -5.32 -6.40 -35.29
N VAL A 170 -4.78 -6.84 -36.43
CA VAL A 170 -3.94 -6.00 -37.31
C VAL A 170 -4.68 -5.72 -38.61
N ALA A 171 -4.87 -4.45 -38.91
CA ALA A 171 -5.36 -3.97 -40.19
C ALA A 171 -4.29 -3.14 -40.90
N VAL A 172 -4.30 -3.17 -42.22
CA VAL A 172 -3.37 -2.41 -43.06
C VAL A 172 -4.18 -1.66 -44.10
N ALA A 173 -3.99 -0.35 -44.18
CA ALA A 173 -4.62 0.47 -45.22
C ALA A 173 -3.99 0.16 -46.59
N PRO A 174 -4.70 0.38 -47.71
CA PRO A 174 -4.14 0.09 -49.04
C PRO A 174 -2.83 0.83 -49.31
N ILE A 175 -1.88 0.14 -49.93
CA ILE A 175 -0.69 0.77 -50.54
C ILE A 175 -1.10 1.26 -51.93
N THR A 176 -0.85 2.54 -52.19
CA THR A 176 -1.25 3.21 -53.44
C THR A 176 -0.09 3.36 -54.42
N SER A 177 1.15 3.28 -53.94
CA SER A 177 2.38 3.33 -54.73
C SER A 177 3.54 2.70 -53.96
N GLY A 178 4.53 2.16 -54.68
CA GLY A 178 5.75 1.57 -54.09
C GLY A 178 5.51 0.18 -53.48
N THR A 179 6.52 -0.33 -52.78
CA THR A 179 6.46 -1.62 -52.05
C THR A 179 7.28 -1.54 -50.78
N ARG A 180 6.81 -2.18 -49.70
CA ARG A 180 7.59 -2.28 -48.46
C ARG A 180 8.11 -3.70 -48.21
N GLY A 181 9.27 -3.78 -47.59
CA GLY A 181 9.85 -5.02 -47.08
C GLY A 181 9.66 -5.12 -45.57
N ILE A 182 9.27 -6.29 -45.06
CA ILE A 182 9.05 -6.51 -43.63
C ILE A 182 9.75 -7.80 -43.20
N PHE A 183 10.60 -7.72 -42.18
CA PHE A 183 11.01 -8.89 -41.42
C PHE A 183 9.98 -9.17 -40.34
N VAL A 184 9.50 -10.41 -40.28
CA VAL A 184 8.52 -10.85 -39.28
C VAL A 184 9.18 -11.88 -38.37
N HIS A 185 9.20 -11.62 -37.07
CA HIS A 185 9.73 -12.49 -36.04
C HIS A 185 8.63 -12.91 -35.06
N ARG A 186 8.72 -14.15 -34.58
CA ARG A 186 7.90 -14.68 -33.48
C ARG A 186 8.60 -14.38 -32.16
N VAL A 187 7.87 -13.88 -31.18
CA VAL A 187 8.38 -13.66 -29.84
C VAL A 187 7.77 -14.68 -28.89
N SER A 188 8.62 -15.42 -28.18
CA SER A 188 8.25 -16.42 -27.18
C SER A 188 9.04 -16.28 -25.90
N TYR A 189 8.51 -16.74 -24.78
CA TYR A 189 9.26 -16.82 -23.52
C TYR A 189 10.37 -17.88 -23.59
N GLU A 190 11.60 -17.56 -23.14
CA GLU A 190 12.74 -18.51 -23.11
C GLU A 190 12.54 -19.60 -22.05
N ASP A 191 12.16 -19.18 -20.84
CA ASP A 191 12.04 -20.02 -19.66
C ASP A 191 10.57 -20.31 -19.37
N TYR A 192 9.89 -21.01 -20.29
CA TYR A 192 8.51 -21.45 -20.07
C TYR A 192 8.47 -22.55 -18.99
N TYR A 193 8.54 -22.15 -17.72
CA TYR A 193 8.26 -23.02 -16.59
C TYR A 193 6.78 -22.90 -16.21
N GLU A 194 6.11 -24.03 -16.05
CA GLU A 194 4.72 -24.08 -15.59
C GLU A 194 4.63 -23.49 -14.17
N GLY A 195 4.24 -22.22 -14.05
CA GLY A 195 4.08 -21.53 -12.76
C GLY A 195 4.25 -20.01 -12.83
N ASP A 196 4.97 -19.50 -13.82
CA ASP A 196 5.20 -18.06 -13.94
C ASP A 196 3.96 -17.32 -14.47
N ASN A 197 3.74 -16.09 -14.00
CA ASN A 197 2.65 -15.23 -14.45
C ASN A 197 2.96 -14.63 -15.83
N LEU A 198 3.09 -15.49 -16.82
CA LEU A 198 3.37 -15.10 -18.20
C LEU A 198 2.16 -14.39 -18.82
N CYS A 199 2.45 -13.29 -19.52
CA CYS A 199 1.45 -12.44 -20.16
C CYS A 199 1.30 -12.82 -21.64
N PHE A 200 0.17 -13.41 -22.02
CA PHE A 200 -0.09 -13.84 -23.42
C PHE A 200 -0.97 -12.87 -24.21
N ALA A 201 -1.56 -11.91 -23.53
CA ALA A 201 -2.42 -10.86 -24.07
C ALA A 201 -2.17 -9.60 -23.26
N PRO A 202 -2.41 -8.41 -23.81
CA PRO A 202 -2.43 -7.19 -23.00
C PRO A 202 -3.41 -7.42 -21.83
N PRO A 203 -3.01 -7.12 -20.58
CA PRO A 203 -3.88 -7.35 -19.44
C PRO A 203 -5.10 -6.41 -19.54
N PRO A 204 -6.27 -6.84 -19.06
CA PRO A 204 -7.42 -5.94 -18.99
C PRO A 204 -7.09 -4.76 -18.07
N LEU A 205 -7.64 -3.59 -18.38
CA LEU A 205 -7.47 -2.43 -17.51
C LEU A 205 -8.02 -2.73 -16.11
N PRO A 206 -7.34 -2.28 -15.03
CA PRO A 206 -7.82 -2.47 -13.67
C PRO A 206 -9.25 -1.95 -13.50
N SER A 207 -10.11 -2.77 -12.92
CA SER A 207 -11.48 -2.40 -12.62
C SER A 207 -11.54 -1.45 -11.42
N LYS A 208 -12.70 -0.79 -11.24
CA LYS A 208 -12.92 0.04 -10.05
C LYS A 208 -12.78 -0.76 -8.74
N ALA A 209 -13.18 -2.04 -8.73
CA ALA A 209 -13.04 -2.90 -7.56
C ALA A 209 -11.56 -3.14 -7.22
N ASP A 210 -10.72 -3.40 -8.22
CA ASP A 210 -9.27 -3.57 -8.01
C ASP A 210 -8.66 -2.29 -7.43
N ILE A 211 -9.11 -1.12 -7.90
CA ILE A 211 -8.67 0.17 -7.37
C ILE A 211 -9.12 0.36 -5.91
N ASP A 212 -10.39 0.08 -5.60
CA ASP A 212 -10.94 0.23 -4.26
C ASP A 212 -10.20 -0.69 -3.26
N ASP A 213 -9.93 -1.95 -3.64
CA ASP A 213 -9.17 -2.92 -2.84
C ASP A 213 -7.72 -2.42 -2.60
N ALA A 214 -7.05 -1.90 -3.64
CA ALA A 214 -5.71 -1.36 -3.52
C ALA A 214 -5.65 -0.09 -2.64
N ILE A 215 -6.70 0.73 -2.62
CA ILE A 215 -6.81 1.90 -1.74
C ILE A 215 -6.99 1.47 -0.28
N GLU A 216 -7.78 0.43 -0.02
CA GLU A 216 -7.96 -0.13 1.33
C GLU A 216 -6.60 -0.58 1.90
N MET A 217 -5.80 -1.29 1.08
CA MET A 217 -4.44 -1.71 1.46
C MET A 217 -3.50 -0.53 1.77
N LEU A 218 -3.65 0.61 1.10
CA LEU A 218 -2.85 1.81 1.38
C LEU A 218 -3.17 2.44 2.74
N GLY A 219 -4.35 2.18 3.31
CA GLY A 219 -4.71 2.67 4.64
C GLY A 219 -3.78 2.16 5.75
N GLU A 220 -3.09 1.05 5.50
CA GLU A 220 -2.14 0.43 6.42
C GLU A 220 -0.68 0.86 6.17
N GLN A 221 -0.40 1.58 5.08
CA GLN A 221 0.96 1.93 4.68
C GLN A 221 1.36 3.35 5.11
N GLU A 222 2.64 3.53 5.42
CA GLU A 222 3.23 4.86 5.70
C GLU A 222 3.30 5.73 4.42
N TYR A 223 3.42 5.06 3.26
CA TYR A 223 3.54 5.68 1.95
C TYR A 223 2.16 5.68 1.26
N CYS A 224 1.70 6.85 0.85
CA CYS A 224 0.36 7.05 0.28
C CYS A 224 0.37 7.71 -1.11
N VAL A 225 1.56 7.99 -1.64
CA VAL A 225 1.76 8.55 -2.98
C VAL A 225 2.44 7.52 -3.85
N VAL A 226 1.81 7.22 -4.97
CA VAL A 226 2.40 6.39 -6.02
C VAL A 226 3.08 7.31 -7.02
N HIS A 227 4.25 6.91 -7.50
CA HIS A 227 4.96 7.60 -8.55
C HIS A 227 5.04 6.73 -9.80
N VAL A 228 5.08 7.38 -10.95
CA VAL A 228 5.19 6.78 -12.28
C VAL A 228 6.25 7.57 -13.02
N GLU A 229 7.30 6.89 -13.45
CA GLU A 229 8.29 7.49 -14.33
C GLU A 229 7.67 7.73 -15.71
N LEU A 230 7.80 8.96 -16.21
CA LEU A 230 7.29 9.31 -17.53
C LEU A 230 8.27 8.85 -18.60
N GLU A 231 7.74 8.25 -19.65
CA GLU A 231 8.53 7.91 -20.84
C GLU A 231 8.81 9.13 -21.70
N THR A 232 7.91 10.11 -21.66
CA THR A 232 8.11 11.41 -22.29
C THR A 232 9.26 12.15 -21.62
N ARG A 233 10.45 12.08 -22.22
CA ARG A 233 11.65 12.77 -21.75
C ARG A 233 11.55 14.28 -21.99
N THR A 234 10.88 14.98 -21.07
CA THR A 234 10.77 16.44 -21.10
C THR A 234 11.00 17.01 -19.70
N ALA A 235 11.75 18.11 -19.63
CA ALA A 235 11.97 18.84 -18.38
C ALA A 235 10.71 19.60 -17.90
N ALA A 236 9.68 19.72 -18.74
CA ALA A 236 8.44 20.43 -18.44
C ALA A 236 7.23 19.77 -19.12
N PRO A 237 6.80 18.58 -18.65
CA PRO A 237 5.65 17.90 -19.23
C PRO A 237 4.37 18.72 -19.04
N GLN A 238 3.50 18.64 -20.03
CA GLN A 238 2.14 19.17 -19.96
C GLN A 238 1.17 18.02 -20.20
N TYR A 239 0.10 17.93 -19.41
CA TYR A 239 -0.90 16.88 -19.56
C TYR A 239 -1.50 16.83 -20.97
N ALA A 240 -1.65 18.00 -21.62
CA ALA A 240 -2.18 18.11 -22.97
C ALA A 240 -1.22 17.58 -24.06
N THR A 241 0.08 17.43 -23.75
CA THR A 241 1.10 16.97 -24.69
C THR A 241 1.54 15.53 -24.41
N LEU A 242 1.02 14.89 -23.36
CA LEU A 242 1.33 13.48 -23.10
C LEU A 242 0.79 12.61 -24.24
N THR A 243 1.54 11.59 -24.59
CA THR A 243 1.20 10.57 -25.57
C THR A 243 1.48 9.18 -24.99
N GLY A 244 1.16 8.13 -25.75
CA GLY A 244 1.53 6.76 -25.39
C GLY A 244 1.05 6.34 -23.99
N ARG A 245 1.94 5.68 -23.24
CA ARG A 245 1.65 5.10 -21.93
C ARG A 245 1.39 6.16 -20.87
N ASP A 246 2.16 7.25 -20.88
CA ASP A 246 2.00 8.36 -19.94
C ASP A 246 0.57 8.92 -20.01
N LYS A 247 0.04 9.08 -21.22
CA LYS A 247 -1.34 9.51 -21.43
C LYS A 247 -2.35 8.45 -20.98
N ALA A 248 -2.10 7.17 -21.25
CA ALA A 248 -2.98 6.08 -20.85
C ALA A 248 -3.15 6.02 -19.31
N VAL A 249 -2.05 6.18 -18.55
CA VAL A 249 -2.11 6.25 -17.08
C VAL A 249 -2.91 7.46 -16.62
N VAL A 250 -2.67 8.65 -17.19
CA VAL A 250 -3.42 9.86 -16.82
C VAL A 250 -4.92 9.69 -17.13
N ASP A 251 -5.27 9.18 -18.31
CA ASP A 251 -6.67 8.96 -18.70
C ASP A 251 -7.35 7.93 -17.78
N TRP A 252 -6.66 6.85 -17.42
CA TRP A 252 -7.15 5.85 -16.47
C TRP A 252 -7.40 6.44 -15.09
N LEU A 253 -6.44 7.20 -14.54
CA LEU A 253 -6.58 7.88 -13.25
C LEU A 253 -7.72 8.92 -13.27
N LEU A 254 -7.91 9.63 -14.38
CA LEU A 254 -9.01 10.59 -14.54
C LEU A 254 -10.36 9.88 -14.63
N ALA A 255 -10.46 8.78 -15.38
CA ALA A 255 -11.67 7.98 -15.50
C ALA A 255 -12.12 7.40 -14.15
N ALA A 256 -11.17 7.10 -13.25
CA ALA A 256 -11.49 6.66 -11.90
C ALA A 256 -12.07 7.77 -11.00
N GLU A 257 -11.83 9.05 -11.31
CA GLU A 257 -12.31 10.26 -10.60
C GLU A 257 -11.99 10.35 -9.10
N ILE A 258 -11.23 9.41 -8.54
CA ILE A 258 -10.91 9.33 -7.11
C ILE A 258 -9.45 9.69 -6.79
N PHE A 259 -8.67 10.09 -7.78
CA PHE A 259 -7.27 10.46 -7.61
C PHE A 259 -7.04 11.97 -7.77
N ASP A 260 -6.07 12.47 -7.02
CA ASP A 260 -5.31 13.66 -7.41
C ASP A 260 -4.02 13.23 -8.08
N MET A 261 -3.50 14.07 -8.96
CA MET A 261 -2.19 13.86 -9.58
C MET A 261 -1.47 15.17 -9.85
N ALA A 262 -0.15 15.10 -9.90
CA ALA A 262 0.73 16.21 -10.23
C ALA A 262 2.01 15.69 -10.92
N PHE A 263 2.68 16.56 -11.66
CA PHE A 263 4.06 16.30 -12.07
C PHE A 263 5.05 16.78 -11.01
N ILE A 264 6.09 15.99 -10.76
CA ILE A 264 7.20 16.34 -9.87
C ILE A 264 8.54 16.09 -10.56
N THR A 265 9.53 16.93 -10.30
CA THR A 265 10.91 16.67 -10.74
C THR A 265 11.70 16.09 -9.60
N VAL A 266 12.37 14.97 -9.85
CA VAL A 266 13.34 14.44 -8.89
C VAL A 266 14.70 15.05 -9.22
N SER A 267 15.24 15.88 -8.32
CA SER A 267 16.56 16.49 -8.50
C SER A 267 17.63 15.70 -7.74
N ASP A 268 18.78 15.47 -8.38
CA ASP A 268 19.93 14.63 -7.93
C ASP A 268 20.50 14.91 -6.53
N ALA A 269 20.10 16.02 -5.92
CA ALA A 269 20.69 16.43 -4.65
C ALA A 269 20.23 15.56 -3.45
N THR A 270 19.46 14.49 -3.69
CA THR A 270 19.23 13.38 -2.74
C THR A 270 20.27 12.26 -2.81
N LEU A 271 21.01 12.08 -3.90
CA LEU A 271 21.84 10.88 -4.09
C LEU A 271 23.34 11.10 -3.80
N ASN A 272 23.87 12.32 -3.94
CA ASN A 272 25.33 12.55 -3.88
C ASN A 272 25.87 13.30 -2.64
N GLU A 273 25.05 13.84 -1.75
CA GLU A 273 25.55 14.58 -0.57
C GLU A 273 25.35 13.83 0.75
N ARG A 274 26.27 12.90 1.04
CA ARG A 274 26.50 12.36 2.40
C ARG A 274 26.95 13.44 3.40
N TRP A 275 27.16 14.68 2.97
CA TRP A 275 27.77 15.77 3.75
C TRP A 275 27.16 17.13 3.42
N VAL A 276 26.29 17.65 4.29
CA VAL A 276 25.74 19.01 4.17
C VAL A 276 26.45 19.95 5.17
N PRO A 277 26.94 21.14 4.76
CA PRO A 277 27.47 22.12 5.71
C PRO A 277 26.33 22.76 6.52
N PRO A 278 26.48 22.92 7.85
CA PRO A 278 25.42 23.49 8.67
C PRO A 278 25.24 24.98 8.32
N MET A 279 24.07 25.33 7.79
CA MET A 279 23.67 26.73 7.71
C MET A 279 23.53 27.31 9.12
N GLY A 280 24.43 28.22 9.49
CA GLY A 280 24.18 29.21 10.52
C GLY A 280 25.07 29.24 11.77
N THR A 281 26.12 28.41 11.90
CA THR A 281 27.09 28.60 13.00
C THR A 281 28.53 28.51 12.52
N ALA A 282 29.31 29.56 12.81
CA ALA A 282 30.63 29.80 12.23
C ALA A 282 31.75 28.81 12.61
N LYS A 283 31.45 27.71 13.33
CA LYS A 283 32.40 26.66 13.70
C LYS A 283 31.68 25.32 13.93
N GLY A 284 31.17 24.69 12.87
CA GLY A 284 30.51 23.37 12.92
C GLY A 284 31.40 22.26 12.35
N ARG A 285 31.60 21.20 13.14
CA ARG A 285 32.26 19.94 12.73
C ARG A 285 31.33 19.18 11.77
N TRP A 286 31.87 18.59 10.69
CA TRP A 286 31.12 17.72 9.77
C TRP A 286 30.44 16.60 10.57
N VAL A 287 29.11 16.50 10.48
CA VAL A 287 28.32 15.43 11.10
C VAL A 287 27.97 14.45 9.99
N GLU A 288 28.26 13.17 10.22
CA GLU A 288 27.78 12.08 9.37
C GLU A 288 26.25 12.16 9.33
N ASN A 289 25.68 12.28 8.12
CA ASN A 289 24.23 12.45 7.96
C ASN A 289 23.54 11.13 8.32
N ASN A 290 23.26 10.92 9.61
CA ASN A 290 22.64 9.72 10.17
C ASN A 290 21.13 9.61 9.83
N GLY A 291 20.72 10.04 8.63
CA GLY A 291 19.34 9.99 8.17
C GLY A 291 18.41 11.07 8.73
N SER A 292 18.91 12.08 9.46
CA SER A 292 18.06 13.13 10.05
C SER A 292 17.86 14.37 9.16
N ASP A 293 18.69 14.55 8.12
CA ASP A 293 18.57 15.65 7.15
C ASP A 293 17.95 15.17 5.81
N ARG A 294 17.07 14.16 5.85
CA ARG A 294 16.34 13.53 4.71
C ARG A 294 15.42 14.48 3.89
N GLY A 295 15.44 15.78 4.15
CA GLY A 295 14.42 16.74 3.65
C GLY A 295 14.90 17.80 2.68
N LYS A 296 16.14 17.72 2.17
CA LYS A 296 16.71 18.74 1.27
C LYS A 296 17.28 17.98 0.07
N THR A 297 16.55 17.70 -0.99
CA THR A 297 16.33 18.71 -2.05
C THR A 297 15.57 18.04 -3.21
N MET A 298 14.24 18.08 -3.20
CA MET A 298 13.49 18.16 -4.46
C MET A 298 13.26 19.64 -4.74
N ARG A 299 13.89 20.18 -5.78
CA ARG A 299 13.60 21.55 -6.24
C ARG A 299 12.26 21.58 -6.96
N LYS A 300 11.53 22.67 -6.68
CA LYS A 300 10.21 23.04 -7.20
C LYS A 300 10.27 23.40 -8.68
N LEU A 301 9.78 22.53 -9.57
CA LEU A 301 8.96 23.05 -10.67
C LEU A 301 7.66 23.60 -10.06
N PRO A 302 6.93 24.50 -10.75
CA PRO A 302 5.55 24.75 -10.36
C PRO A 302 4.85 23.40 -10.40
N ASP A 303 4.37 22.93 -9.24
CA ASP A 303 3.58 21.71 -9.13
C ASP A 303 2.38 21.86 -10.08
N ILE A 304 2.45 21.19 -11.24
CA ILE A 304 1.37 21.22 -12.22
C ILE A 304 0.39 20.14 -11.82
N PHE A 305 -0.55 20.48 -10.94
CA PHE A 305 -1.67 19.62 -10.63
C PHE A 305 -2.57 19.48 -11.85
N HIS A 306 -3.11 18.28 -12.06
CA HIS A 306 -4.07 18.10 -13.14
C HIS A 306 -5.35 18.91 -12.85
N PRO A 307 -5.80 19.78 -13.77
CA PRO A 307 -6.90 20.70 -13.50
C PRO A 307 -8.24 20.00 -13.20
N GLN A 308 -8.48 18.83 -13.79
CA GLN A 308 -9.71 18.05 -13.55
C GLN A 308 -9.75 17.35 -12.19
N CYS A 309 -8.62 17.16 -11.50
CA CYS A 309 -8.61 16.57 -10.16
C CYS A 309 -9.23 17.48 -9.11
N ALA A 310 -9.34 18.79 -9.41
CA ALA A 310 -9.81 19.83 -8.49
C ALA A 310 -9.08 19.76 -7.13
N THR A 311 -7.76 19.60 -7.16
CA THR A 311 -6.95 19.49 -5.94
C THR A 311 -7.06 20.80 -5.13
N PRO A 312 -7.44 20.75 -3.84
CA PRO A 312 -7.69 21.96 -3.05
C PRO A 312 -6.47 22.87 -2.96
N SER A 313 -6.68 24.18 -3.10
CA SER A 313 -5.59 25.18 -3.10
C SER A 313 -4.73 25.14 -1.83
N ARG A 314 -5.33 24.82 -0.67
CA ARG A 314 -4.60 24.64 0.60
C ARG A 314 -3.67 23.43 0.57
N LEU A 315 -4.05 22.35 -0.11
CA LEU A 315 -3.17 21.19 -0.32
C LEU A 315 -2.00 21.56 -1.24
N GLN A 316 -2.30 22.22 -2.36
CA GLN A 316 -1.28 22.72 -3.29
C GLN A 316 -0.29 23.67 -2.58
N ALA A 317 -0.77 24.51 -1.67
CA ALA A 317 0.09 25.39 -0.87
C ALA A 317 0.91 24.60 0.17
N ALA A 318 0.32 23.60 0.83
CA ALA A 318 0.99 22.77 1.83
C ALA A 318 2.16 21.98 1.24
N TRP A 319 2.00 21.50 0.01
CA TRP A 319 3.02 20.79 -0.76
C TRP A 319 4.32 21.58 -0.95
N ARG A 320 4.21 22.90 -1.09
CA ARG A 320 5.40 23.77 -1.19
C ARG A 320 6.30 23.74 0.04
N PHE A 321 5.83 23.21 1.16
CA PHE A 321 6.55 23.19 2.44
C PHE A 321 6.89 21.79 2.95
N ARG A 322 6.32 20.73 2.36
CA ARG A 322 6.55 19.34 2.78
C ARG A 322 6.95 18.52 1.55
N PRO A 323 8.21 18.06 1.45
CA PRO A 323 8.66 17.26 0.30
C PRO A 323 7.79 16.01 0.14
N ILE A 324 7.37 15.73 -1.09
CA ILE A 324 6.52 14.57 -1.38
C ILE A 324 7.24 13.23 -1.18
N ALA A 325 8.58 13.23 -1.20
CA ALA A 325 9.40 12.05 -0.90
C ALA A 325 9.08 11.40 0.45
N TYR A 326 8.53 12.15 1.41
CA TYR A 326 8.09 11.55 2.69
C TYR A 326 6.88 10.62 2.55
N PHE A 327 6.23 10.59 1.39
CA PHE A 327 5.02 9.83 1.14
C PHE A 327 5.16 8.84 -0.01
N ILE A 328 6.33 8.81 -0.66
CA ILE A 328 6.66 7.86 -1.73
C ILE A 328 7.55 6.78 -1.11
N GLU A 329 7.28 5.52 -1.44
CA GLU A 329 8.10 4.39 -1.00
C GLU A 329 9.54 4.52 -1.54
N GLU A 330 10.54 4.53 -0.65
CA GLU A 330 11.93 4.87 -0.98
C GLU A 330 12.55 3.86 -1.96
N GLU A 331 12.24 2.58 -1.81
CA GLU A 331 12.73 1.50 -2.71
C GLU A 331 12.10 1.55 -4.10
N ALA A 332 11.06 2.36 -4.28
CA ALA A 332 10.31 2.40 -5.52
C ALA A 332 10.99 3.28 -6.59
N ILE A 333 11.80 4.24 -6.17
CA ILE A 333 12.43 5.23 -7.04
C ILE A 333 13.80 4.71 -7.49
N ASP A 334 13.80 3.83 -8.50
CA ASP A 334 15.04 3.37 -9.14
C ASP A 334 15.47 4.39 -10.21
N ILE A 335 15.88 5.58 -9.77
CA ILE A 335 16.40 6.60 -10.69
C ILE A 335 17.80 6.18 -11.08
N VAL A 336 17.89 5.59 -12.26
CA VAL A 336 19.16 5.38 -12.94
C VAL A 336 19.86 6.74 -13.06
N ASP A 337 21.08 6.83 -12.53
CA ASP A 337 21.94 8.03 -12.55
C ASP A 337 22.44 8.29 -13.99
N ASP A 338 21.52 8.63 -14.90
CA ASP A 338 21.81 8.93 -16.31
C ASP A 338 22.07 10.42 -16.56
N GLY A 339 22.14 11.22 -15.49
CA GLY A 339 22.38 12.67 -15.54
C GLY A 339 21.19 13.49 -16.03
N TYR A 340 20.03 12.88 -16.27
CA TYR A 340 18.78 13.59 -16.50
C TYR A 340 17.95 13.57 -15.21
N HIS A 341 17.36 14.71 -14.84
CA HIS A 341 16.40 14.76 -13.75
C HIS A 341 15.05 14.27 -14.26
N PRO A 342 14.61 13.03 -13.98
CA PRO A 342 13.35 12.54 -14.50
C PRO A 342 12.20 13.36 -13.91
N VAL A 343 11.24 13.70 -14.77
CA VAL A 343 9.95 14.20 -14.31
C VAL A 343 9.05 12.99 -14.13
N CYS A 344 8.50 12.84 -12.93
CA CYS A 344 7.59 11.76 -12.60
C CYS A 344 6.16 12.31 -12.53
N LEU A 345 5.19 11.48 -12.90
CA LEU A 345 3.81 11.65 -12.48
C LEU A 345 3.68 11.07 -11.06
N VAL A 346 3.06 11.80 -10.16
CA VAL A 346 2.65 11.30 -8.85
C VAL A 346 1.15 11.39 -8.70
N PHE A 347 0.56 10.42 -8.02
CA PHE A 347 -0.86 10.43 -7.73
C PHE A 347 -1.16 9.78 -6.38
N TRP A 348 -2.31 10.14 -5.82
CA TRP A 348 -2.80 9.62 -4.54
C TRP A 348 -4.32 9.66 -4.49
N PRO A 349 -4.97 8.75 -3.74
CA PRO A 349 -6.41 8.79 -3.53
C PRO A 349 -6.85 10.10 -2.86
N LYS A 350 -7.96 10.69 -3.30
CA LYS A 350 -8.56 11.89 -2.71
C LYS A 350 -8.88 11.70 -1.22
N ALA A 351 -9.17 10.47 -0.79
CA ALA A 351 -9.37 10.12 0.62
C ALA A 351 -8.13 10.42 1.50
N LEU A 352 -6.93 10.43 0.92
CA LEU A 352 -5.65 10.66 1.61
C LEU A 352 -5.20 12.13 1.59
N ARG A 353 -6.03 13.05 1.08
CA ARG A 353 -5.73 14.50 1.05
C ARG A 353 -5.39 15.07 2.44
N LEU A 354 -6.05 14.60 3.50
CA LEU A 354 -5.77 15.05 4.88
C LEU A 354 -4.40 14.56 5.39
N THR A 355 -3.98 13.37 5.00
CA THR A 355 -2.65 12.81 5.31
C THR A 355 -1.54 13.69 4.75
N LEU A 356 -1.70 14.09 3.48
CA LEU A 356 -0.75 14.98 2.81
C LEU A 356 -0.78 16.41 3.37
N LEU A 357 -1.97 16.93 3.70
CA LEU A 357 -2.13 18.24 4.32
C LEU A 357 -1.42 18.31 5.69
N GLY A 358 -1.53 17.24 6.47
CA GLY A 358 -0.96 17.08 7.79
C GLY A 358 -1.80 17.69 8.92
N LEU A 359 -1.64 17.13 10.12
CA LEU A 359 -2.51 17.36 11.30
C LEU A 359 -2.78 18.83 11.60
N VAL A 360 -1.73 19.64 11.72
CA VAL A 360 -1.83 21.06 12.15
C VAL A 360 -2.70 21.84 11.16
N ARG A 361 -2.51 21.59 9.86
CA ARG A 361 -3.27 22.25 8.80
C ARG A 361 -4.68 21.68 8.67
N THR A 362 -4.87 20.39 8.94
CA THR A 362 -6.20 19.77 9.03
C THR A 362 -7.02 20.41 10.15
N VAL A 363 -6.47 20.56 11.36
CA VAL A 363 -7.19 21.23 12.47
C VAL A 363 -7.53 22.67 12.11
N ALA A 364 -6.63 23.41 11.47
CA ALA A 364 -6.90 24.78 11.01
C ALA A 364 -8.00 24.82 9.93
N LEU A 365 -7.99 23.88 8.96
CA LEU A 365 -9.04 23.75 7.96
C LEU A 365 -10.42 23.53 8.60
N LEU A 366 -10.52 22.58 9.53
CA LEU A 366 -11.79 22.28 10.19
C LEU A 366 -12.25 23.44 11.08
N ARG A 367 -11.32 24.14 11.75
CA ARG A 367 -11.62 25.35 12.51
C ARG A 367 -12.24 26.43 11.62
N ASP A 368 -11.67 26.65 10.44
CA ASP A 368 -12.21 27.61 9.47
C ASP A 368 -13.63 27.25 9.01
N HIS A 369 -13.98 25.96 8.92
CA HIS A 369 -15.37 25.52 8.68
C HIS A 369 -16.30 25.86 9.84
N VAL A 370 -15.89 25.58 11.08
CA VAL A 370 -16.67 25.93 12.28
C VAL A 370 -16.91 27.44 12.37
N ASP A 371 -15.89 28.23 12.04
CA ASP A 371 -15.95 29.69 12.07
C ASP A 371 -16.69 30.28 10.85
N GLY A 372 -17.06 29.46 9.87
CA GLY A 372 -17.73 29.87 8.62
C GLY A 372 -16.84 30.63 7.64
N SER A 373 -15.52 30.60 7.83
CA SER A 373 -14.52 31.26 6.97
C SER A 373 -14.09 30.41 5.77
N CYS A 374 -14.46 29.13 5.76
CA CYS A 374 -14.19 28.19 4.67
C CYS A 374 -15.45 27.38 4.34
N SER A 375 -15.74 27.20 3.05
CA SER A 375 -16.81 26.31 2.55
C SER A 375 -16.26 25.16 1.70
N ASP A 376 -14.94 25.07 1.54
CA ASP A 376 -14.27 24.03 0.76
C ASP A 376 -14.19 22.74 1.58
N ASP A 377 -15.01 21.76 1.24
CA ASP A 377 -15.06 20.44 1.88
C ASP A 377 -13.87 19.54 1.54
N PHE A 378 -12.84 20.09 0.87
CA PHE A 378 -11.63 19.39 0.48
C PHE A 378 -11.88 18.20 -0.47
N GLY A 379 -13.04 18.19 -1.15
CA GLY A 379 -13.51 17.16 -2.06
C GLY A 379 -14.11 15.91 -1.41
N PHE A 380 -14.48 15.98 -0.13
CA PHE A 380 -15.21 14.90 0.57
C PHE A 380 -16.72 14.93 0.30
N GLY A 381 -17.23 15.90 -0.45
CA GLY A 381 -18.64 16.02 -0.85
C GLY A 381 -19.55 16.69 0.18
N SER A 382 -19.10 16.80 1.44
CA SER A 382 -19.77 17.59 2.47
C SER A 382 -18.83 17.94 3.63
N THR A 383 -19.15 18.98 4.39
CA THR A 383 -18.45 19.30 5.65
C THR A 383 -18.50 18.13 6.63
N GLN A 384 -19.62 17.42 6.75
CA GLN A 384 -19.73 16.24 7.63
C GLN A 384 -18.72 15.15 7.22
N ALA A 385 -18.67 14.80 5.94
CA ALA A 385 -17.74 13.79 5.43
C ALA A 385 -16.27 14.18 5.63
N LEU A 386 -15.94 15.47 5.49
CA LEU A 386 -14.61 16.01 5.81
C LEU A 386 -14.27 15.80 7.29
N PHE A 387 -15.20 16.08 8.20
CA PHE A 387 -15.00 15.88 9.63
C PHE A 387 -14.87 14.38 10.00
N GLU A 388 -15.68 13.51 9.40
CA GLU A 388 -15.56 12.06 9.56
C GLU A 388 -14.20 11.53 9.08
N ALA A 389 -13.75 11.97 7.91
CA ALA A 389 -12.43 11.63 7.38
C ALA A 389 -11.31 12.14 8.30
N ALA A 390 -11.46 13.33 8.89
CA ALA A 390 -10.50 13.86 9.83
C ALA A 390 -10.46 13.08 11.14
N VAL A 391 -11.60 12.64 11.68
CA VAL A 391 -11.63 11.76 12.86
C VAL A 391 -10.87 10.48 12.57
N ARG A 392 -11.18 9.80 11.44
CA ARG A 392 -10.46 8.59 11.01
C ARG A 392 -8.97 8.82 10.85
N PHE A 393 -8.56 9.95 10.27
CA PHE A 393 -7.16 10.32 10.12
C PHE A 393 -6.43 10.47 11.46
N PHE A 394 -7.09 10.96 12.50
CA PHE A 394 -6.49 11.05 13.84
C PHE A 394 -6.53 9.73 14.61
N THR A 395 -7.57 8.90 14.43
CA THR A 395 -7.78 7.64 15.16
C THR A 395 -7.22 6.40 14.45
N GLY A 396 -6.43 6.55 13.38
CA GLY A 396 -5.89 5.44 12.59
C GLY A 396 -5.19 4.37 13.45
N ALA A 397 -5.24 3.12 12.97
CA ALA A 397 -4.90 1.90 13.73
C ALA A 397 -3.46 1.83 14.24
N GLU A 398 -2.53 2.51 13.57
CA GLU A 398 -1.13 2.61 14.02
C GLU A 398 -0.83 3.94 14.69
N PRO A 399 0.00 3.96 15.76
CA PRO A 399 0.47 5.19 16.38
C PRO A 399 1.43 5.95 15.46
N GLY A 400 0.88 6.60 14.44
CA GLY A 400 1.62 7.48 13.55
C GLY A 400 1.96 8.82 14.20
N PRO A 401 2.64 9.72 13.46
CA PRO A 401 2.95 11.09 13.90
C PRO A 401 1.70 11.86 14.35
N ALA A 402 0.54 11.49 13.79
CA ALA A 402 -0.81 11.90 14.17
C ALA A 402 -1.10 11.77 15.66
N GLN A 403 -0.87 10.57 16.18
CA GLN A 403 -1.08 10.31 17.58
C GLN A 403 -0.02 11.09 18.37
N LEU A 404 1.27 11.12 18.06
CA LEU A 404 2.24 11.74 18.98
C LEU A 404 2.11 13.28 19.17
N ASN A 405 1.41 14.00 18.30
CA ASN A 405 1.25 15.46 18.38
C ASN A 405 0.10 15.90 19.31
N ARG A 406 0.39 15.97 20.62
CA ARG A 406 -0.58 16.37 21.67
C ARG A 406 -1.32 17.68 21.39
N SER A 407 -0.61 18.70 20.87
CA SER A 407 -1.22 19.99 20.56
C SER A 407 -2.28 19.89 19.45
N SER A 408 -2.03 19.06 18.43
CA SER A 408 -3.01 18.82 17.36
C SER A 408 -4.19 18.02 17.86
N ARG A 409 -3.98 17.03 18.75
CA ARG A 409 -5.09 16.28 19.37
C ARG A 409 -6.05 17.17 20.13
N LEU A 410 -5.53 18.08 20.97
CA LEU A 410 -6.35 19.02 21.73
C LEU A 410 -7.03 20.02 20.81
N GLY A 411 -6.32 20.50 19.77
CA GLY A 411 -6.91 21.35 18.74
C GLY A 411 -8.10 20.68 18.05
N MET A 412 -7.95 19.42 17.62
CA MET A 412 -9.01 18.61 17.02
C MET A 412 -10.19 18.41 17.97
N ALA A 413 -9.93 18.04 19.22
CA ALA A 413 -10.95 17.88 20.26
C ALA A 413 -11.82 19.14 20.40
N ASN A 414 -11.18 20.31 20.52
CA ASN A 414 -11.87 21.59 20.63
C ASN A 414 -12.69 21.91 19.36
N VAL A 415 -12.15 21.62 18.17
CA VAL A 415 -12.88 21.82 16.90
C VAL A 415 -14.15 20.96 16.86
N LEU A 416 -14.07 19.68 17.23
CA LEU A 416 -15.22 18.78 17.28
C LEU A 416 -16.27 19.25 18.29
N PHE A 417 -15.83 19.76 19.44
CA PHE A 417 -16.74 20.32 20.45
C PHE A 417 -17.53 21.50 19.89
N ASP A 418 -16.86 22.42 19.22
CA ASP A 418 -17.50 23.61 18.66
C ASP A 418 -18.41 23.26 17.46
N TYR A 419 -18.01 22.28 16.64
CA TYR A 419 -18.87 21.72 15.59
C TYR A 419 -20.15 21.09 16.15
N GLY A 420 -20.06 20.44 17.31
CA GLY A 420 -21.23 20.02 18.10
C GLY A 420 -21.87 18.69 17.70
N ASP A 421 -21.23 17.91 16.82
CA ASP A 421 -21.67 16.55 16.48
C ASP A 421 -21.20 15.55 17.55
N ARG A 422 -22.17 14.98 18.26
CA ARG A 422 -21.95 14.00 19.33
C ARG A 422 -21.25 12.73 18.83
N THR A 423 -21.64 12.22 17.66
CA THR A 423 -21.14 10.95 17.12
C THR A 423 -19.65 11.09 16.79
N LEU A 424 -19.24 12.18 16.14
CA LEU A 424 -17.84 12.45 15.84
C LEU A 424 -16.97 12.60 17.11
N MET A 425 -17.49 13.26 18.15
CA MET A 425 -16.80 13.36 19.44
C MET A 425 -16.67 12.00 20.14
N ALA A 426 -17.71 11.17 20.07
CA ALA A 426 -17.70 9.81 20.60
C ALA A 426 -16.66 8.95 19.88
N ASP A 427 -16.67 8.94 18.54
CA ASP A 427 -15.74 8.17 17.72
C ASP A 427 -14.29 8.61 17.93
N TYR A 428 -14.05 9.93 18.00
CA TYR A 428 -12.73 10.47 18.31
C TYR A 428 -12.26 10.09 19.71
N LEU A 429 -13.15 10.13 20.71
CA LEU A 429 -12.81 9.75 22.07
C LEU A 429 -12.47 8.26 22.18
N SER A 430 -13.27 7.38 21.56
CA SER A 430 -13.05 5.93 21.61
C SER A 430 -11.84 5.48 20.79
N GLY A 431 -11.63 6.08 19.61
CA GLY A 431 -10.58 5.66 18.67
C GLY A 431 -9.18 6.18 19.01
N MET A 432 -9.06 7.10 19.96
CA MET A 432 -7.76 7.65 20.36
C MET A 432 -7.16 6.89 21.56
N ARG A 433 -5.85 6.70 21.51
CA ARG A 433 -5.07 6.23 22.66
C ARG A 433 -4.69 7.38 23.59
N TRP A 434 -5.31 7.42 24.76
CA TRP A 434 -5.04 8.46 25.76
C TRP A 434 -4.02 8.00 26.80
N ASP A 435 -2.95 8.75 27.00
CA ASP A 435 -1.92 8.45 28.00
C ASP A 435 -2.01 9.40 29.21
N GLU A 436 -1.20 9.13 30.26
CA GLU A 436 -1.23 9.91 31.51
C GLU A 436 -0.83 11.39 31.37
N HIS A 437 -0.20 11.76 30.26
CA HIS A 437 0.23 13.10 29.92
C HIS A 437 -0.82 13.85 29.08
N ASP A 438 -1.88 13.19 28.60
CA ASP A 438 -2.99 13.82 27.89
C ASP A 438 -3.96 14.55 28.85
N VAL A 439 -3.47 15.02 29.99
CA VAL A 439 -4.26 15.69 31.04
C VAL A 439 -4.99 16.93 30.50
N ALA A 440 -4.43 17.59 29.48
CA ALA A 440 -5.05 18.75 28.84
C ALA A 440 -6.38 18.41 28.13
N ILE A 441 -6.64 17.13 27.83
CA ILE A 441 -7.89 16.66 27.20
C ILE A 441 -8.99 16.43 28.24
N VAL A 442 -8.65 16.23 29.52
CA VAL A 442 -9.62 15.96 30.59
C VAL A 442 -10.74 17.02 30.66
N PRO A 443 -10.45 18.34 30.67
CA PRO A 443 -11.50 19.36 30.69
C PRO A 443 -12.44 19.30 29.48
N TRP A 444 -11.91 18.90 28.31
CA TRP A 444 -12.72 18.72 27.11
C TRP A 444 -13.70 17.55 27.29
N VAL A 445 -13.24 16.38 27.76
CA VAL A 445 -14.13 15.22 28.02
C VAL A 445 -15.24 15.58 29.01
N VAL A 446 -14.89 16.27 30.10
CA VAL A 446 -15.86 16.75 31.10
C VAL A 446 -16.88 17.67 30.45
N SER A 447 -16.45 18.58 29.58
CA SER A 447 -17.33 19.50 28.85
C SER A 447 -18.26 18.77 27.88
N VAL A 448 -17.79 17.72 27.20
CA VAL A 448 -18.60 16.85 26.33
C VAL A 448 -19.69 16.14 27.15
N VAL A 449 -19.31 15.53 28.28
CA VAL A 449 -20.27 14.87 29.18
C VAL A 449 -21.28 15.87 29.75
N ARG A 450 -20.85 17.07 30.11
CA ARG A 450 -21.75 18.14 30.56
C ARG A 450 -22.76 18.52 29.47
N ARG A 451 -22.32 18.60 28.21
CA ARG A 451 -23.16 19.02 27.08
C ARG A 451 -24.17 17.96 26.66
N PHE A 452 -23.79 16.67 26.63
CA PHE A 452 -24.63 15.60 26.06
C PHE A 452 -25.15 14.60 27.11
N GLY A 453 -24.64 14.64 28.33
CA GLY A 453 -24.94 13.69 29.40
C GLY A 453 -24.07 12.44 29.33
N LEU A 454 -23.78 11.87 30.50
CA LEU A 454 -23.00 10.63 30.64
C LEU A 454 -23.63 9.45 29.87
N PRO A 455 -24.96 9.19 29.94
CA PRO A 455 -25.57 8.06 29.22
C PRO A 455 -25.36 8.10 27.70
N ALA A 456 -25.30 9.31 27.12
CA ALA A 456 -25.08 9.49 25.68
C ALA A 456 -23.64 9.21 25.26
N MET A 457 -22.69 9.23 26.21
CA MET A 457 -21.25 8.98 25.98
C MET A 457 -20.80 7.61 26.51
N THR A 458 -21.67 6.87 27.20
CA THR A 458 -21.35 5.56 27.78
C THR A 458 -20.72 4.60 26.78
N ASP A 459 -21.28 4.51 25.57
CA ASP A 459 -20.77 3.61 24.53
C ASP A 459 -19.36 3.99 24.06
N ALA A 460 -19.07 5.29 23.93
CA ALA A 460 -17.71 5.77 23.62
C ALA A 460 -16.72 5.42 24.73
N PHE A 461 -17.15 5.54 25.99
CA PHE A 461 -16.33 5.19 27.15
C PHE A 461 -16.06 3.69 27.27
N SER A 462 -17.04 2.84 26.93
CA SER A 462 -16.83 1.39 26.88
C SER A 462 -15.96 0.94 25.70
N ARG A 463 -15.85 1.77 24.65
CA ARG A 463 -15.01 1.50 23.46
C ARG A 463 -13.68 2.22 23.48
N LEU A 464 -13.27 2.81 24.62
CA LEU A 464 -11.94 3.43 24.73
C LEU A 464 -10.86 2.44 24.32
N ASP A 465 -9.88 2.93 23.56
CA ASP A 465 -8.74 2.12 23.14
C ASP A 465 -8.12 1.38 24.32
N VAL A 466 -7.78 0.10 24.08
CA VAL A 466 -7.28 -0.85 25.07
C VAL A 466 -5.98 -0.40 25.74
N GLN A 467 -5.28 0.55 25.14
CA GLN A 467 -4.02 1.11 25.64
C GLN A 467 -4.21 2.46 26.35
N THR A 468 -5.45 2.89 26.55
CA THR A 468 -5.79 4.09 27.32
C THR A 468 -5.35 3.94 28.78
N SER A 469 -4.63 4.95 29.28
CA SER A 469 -4.07 4.96 30.64
C SER A 469 -5.16 5.09 31.69
N GLY A 470 -5.15 4.21 32.69
CA GLY A 470 -6.06 4.32 33.82
C GLY A 470 -5.90 5.61 34.64
N SER A 471 -4.72 6.24 34.61
CA SER A 471 -4.47 7.55 35.21
C SER A 471 -5.24 8.67 34.49
N PHE A 472 -5.28 8.63 33.15
CA PHE A 472 -6.08 9.55 32.37
C PHE A 472 -7.58 9.40 32.70
N TRP A 473 -8.07 8.16 32.67
CA TRP A 473 -9.47 7.86 32.96
C TRP A 473 -9.88 8.31 34.37
N ARG A 474 -9.04 8.07 35.38
CA ARG A 474 -9.29 8.53 36.75
C ARG A 474 -9.48 10.05 36.81
N LYS A 475 -8.63 10.82 36.11
CA LYS A 475 -8.75 12.28 36.05
C LYS A 475 -10.03 12.73 35.34
N VAL A 476 -10.46 12.03 34.29
CA VAL A 476 -11.76 12.25 33.64
C VAL A 476 -12.90 12.05 34.64
N LEU A 477 -12.91 10.93 35.37
CA LEU A 477 -13.93 10.64 36.38
C LEU A 477 -13.94 11.66 37.52
N GLU A 478 -12.76 12.06 38.02
CA GLU A 478 -12.62 13.13 39.02
C GLU A 478 -13.19 14.45 38.51
N GLY A 479 -12.90 14.81 37.25
CA GLY A 479 -13.43 15.99 36.61
C GLY A 479 -14.95 15.98 36.47
N ILE A 480 -15.53 14.85 36.03
CA ILE A 480 -17.00 14.69 35.90
C ILE A 480 -17.67 14.83 37.27
N ARG A 481 -17.09 14.23 38.31
CA ARG A 481 -17.59 14.32 39.69
C ARG A 481 -17.56 15.75 40.23
N ALA A 482 -16.43 16.44 40.05
CA ALA A 482 -16.24 17.78 40.57
C ALA A 482 -17.24 18.79 39.98
N ASP A 483 -17.62 18.58 38.73
CA ASP A 483 -18.37 19.55 37.95
C ASP A 483 -19.90 19.36 38.00
N THR A 484 -20.37 18.15 38.27
CA THR A 484 -21.81 17.87 38.24
C THR A 484 -22.24 16.93 39.39
N PRO A 485 -22.63 17.46 40.57
CA PRO A 485 -23.09 16.65 41.71
C PRO A 485 -24.32 15.78 41.40
N SER A 486 -25.13 16.16 40.40
CA SER A 486 -26.23 15.30 39.91
C SER A 486 -25.73 14.12 39.09
N CYS A 487 -24.67 14.30 38.27
CA CYS A 487 -23.99 13.18 37.63
C CYS A 487 -23.19 12.35 38.62
N GLU A 488 -22.95 12.77 39.86
CA GLU A 488 -22.37 11.88 40.86
C GLU A 488 -23.29 10.67 41.12
N ARG A 489 -24.62 10.87 41.08
CA ARG A 489 -25.59 9.77 41.20
C ARG A 489 -25.63 8.90 39.95
N ASP A 490 -25.60 9.52 38.76
CA ASP A 490 -25.61 8.78 37.49
C ASP A 490 -24.27 8.08 37.22
N LEU A 491 -23.16 8.71 37.58
CA LEU A 491 -21.82 8.13 37.53
C LEU A 491 -21.67 7.07 38.60
N ALA A 492 -22.19 7.27 39.83
CA ALA A 492 -22.20 6.22 40.83
C ALA A 492 -23.11 5.07 40.43
N ALA A 493 -24.26 5.30 39.81
CA ALA A 493 -25.15 4.26 39.30
C ALA A 493 -24.52 3.55 38.09
N TRP A 494 -23.91 4.30 37.16
CA TRP A 494 -23.21 3.76 36.01
C TRP A 494 -21.96 2.98 36.42
N LEU A 495 -21.16 3.50 37.36
CA LEU A 495 -20.09 2.76 38.01
C LEU A 495 -20.68 1.59 38.82
N TYR A 496 -21.84 1.69 39.44
CA TYR A 496 -22.43 0.54 40.17
C TYR A 496 -22.94 -0.55 39.22
N GLU A 497 -23.40 -0.18 38.03
CA GLU A 497 -23.81 -1.08 36.94
C GLU A 497 -22.62 -1.66 36.18
N ASN A 498 -21.45 -0.98 36.19
CA ASN A 498 -20.27 -1.33 35.39
C ASN A 498 -18.96 -1.53 36.20
N ASP A 499 -18.99 -1.47 37.54
CA ASP A 499 -17.83 -1.55 38.45
C ASP A 499 -18.12 -2.42 39.70
N LEU A 500 -17.04 -2.87 40.33
CA LEU A 500 -16.95 -3.73 41.50
C LEU A 500 -17.65 -3.14 42.74
N ALA A 501 -18.44 -3.97 43.43
CA ALA A 501 -19.07 -3.60 44.69
C ALA A 501 -18.07 -2.91 45.67
N PRO A 502 -18.49 -1.90 46.46
CA PRO A 502 -17.61 -1.16 47.37
C PRO A 502 -16.80 -2.04 48.32
N SER A 503 -17.38 -3.18 48.73
CA SER A 503 -16.71 -4.22 49.52
C SER A 503 -15.55 -4.87 48.78
N THR A 504 -15.68 -5.10 47.48
CA THR A 504 -14.62 -5.68 46.65
C THR A 504 -13.51 -4.67 46.38
N ARG A 505 -13.83 -3.39 46.18
CA ARG A 505 -12.81 -2.33 46.06
C ARG A 505 -11.98 -2.17 47.32
N ALA A 506 -12.63 -2.08 48.49
CA ALA A 506 -11.94 -1.96 49.78
C ALA A 506 -10.99 -3.14 50.03
N LEU A 507 -11.40 -4.33 49.58
CA LEU A 507 -10.64 -5.57 49.71
C LEU A 507 -9.43 -5.62 48.76
N LEU A 508 -9.57 -5.12 47.53
CA LEU A 508 -8.46 -4.94 46.59
C LEU A 508 -7.46 -3.90 47.10
N SER A 509 -7.94 -2.75 47.58
CA SER A 509 -7.13 -1.67 48.19
C SER A 509 -6.29 -2.11 49.38
N ALA A 510 -6.72 -3.14 50.11
CA ALA A 510 -5.97 -3.67 51.25
C ALA A 510 -4.82 -4.61 50.85
N ARG A 511 -4.76 -5.08 49.59
CA ARG A 511 -3.89 -6.19 49.19
C ARG A 511 -3.08 -5.96 47.92
N LEU A 512 -3.46 -4.97 47.14
CA LEU A 512 -2.77 -4.59 45.92
C LEU A 512 -2.29 -3.14 46.05
N PRO A 513 -1.15 -2.78 45.42
CA PRO A 513 -0.72 -1.39 45.32
C PRO A 513 -1.85 -0.48 44.83
N ALA A 514 -1.91 0.76 45.34
CA ALA A 514 -3.03 1.67 45.09
C ALA A 514 -3.24 1.94 43.58
N ASP A 515 -2.16 1.99 42.81
CA ASP A 515 -2.16 2.10 41.36
C ASP A 515 -2.78 0.88 40.66
N VAL A 516 -2.53 -0.34 41.15
CA VAL A 516 -3.15 -1.57 40.63
C VAL A 516 -4.66 -1.58 40.89
N VAL A 517 -5.08 -1.18 42.10
CA VAL A 517 -6.50 -1.17 42.47
C VAL A 517 -7.26 -0.10 41.73
N ASP A 518 -6.68 1.09 41.62
CA ASP A 518 -7.28 2.15 40.85
C ASP A 518 -7.38 1.76 39.38
N ASN A 519 -6.43 1.01 38.82
CA ASN A 519 -6.55 0.49 37.45
C ASN A 519 -7.63 -0.60 37.32
N ILE A 520 -7.79 -1.49 38.31
CA ILE A 520 -8.84 -2.51 38.32
C ILE A 520 -10.24 -1.87 38.36
N VAL A 521 -10.41 -0.84 39.17
CA VAL A 521 -11.66 -0.06 39.31
C VAL A 521 -11.95 0.79 38.07
N VAL A 522 -10.89 1.27 37.41
CA VAL A 522 -10.99 2.04 36.16
C VAL A 522 -11.34 1.15 34.96
N MET A 523 -11.00 -0.14 35.01
CA MET A 523 -11.05 -1.08 33.87
C MET A 523 -12.01 -2.27 34.10
N THR A 524 -12.98 -2.15 34.99
CA THR A 524 -14.09 -3.11 35.16
C THR A 524 -15.14 -3.02 34.05
N ILE A 525 -15.06 -1.99 33.20
CA ILE A 525 -15.90 -1.78 32.01
C ILE A 525 -15.43 -2.61 30.81
N ASP A 526 -14.13 -2.93 30.72
CA ASP A 526 -13.55 -3.86 29.75
C ASP A 526 -12.25 -4.44 30.32
N VAL A 527 -12.11 -5.77 30.32
CA VAL A 527 -10.98 -6.48 30.94
C VAL A 527 -9.74 -6.44 30.03
N ALA A 528 -9.92 -6.28 28.70
CA ALA A 528 -8.86 -6.29 27.67
C ALA A 528 -7.69 -5.24 27.85
N PRO A 529 -7.90 -4.07 28.45
CA PRO A 529 -6.84 -3.10 28.77
C PRO A 529 -5.98 -3.53 29.96
N LEU A 530 -6.60 -4.18 30.94
CA LEU A 530 -5.98 -4.63 32.18
C LEU A 530 -4.98 -5.77 31.92
N VAL A 531 -5.42 -6.85 31.28
CA VAL A 531 -5.03 -7.02 29.88
C VAL A 531 -3.57 -6.84 29.50
N GLN A 532 -3.39 -6.06 28.43
CA GLN A 532 -2.11 -5.63 27.88
C GLN A 532 -1.15 -5.02 28.90
N ARG A 533 -1.62 -4.38 29.98
CA ARG A 533 -0.72 -3.77 30.97
C ARG A 533 -0.02 -4.82 31.85
N PHE A 534 -0.71 -5.90 32.19
CA PHE A 534 -0.08 -7.05 32.85
C PHE A 534 0.71 -7.95 31.89
N LYS A 535 0.69 -7.69 30.56
CA LYS A 535 1.52 -8.40 29.57
C LYS A 535 3.01 -8.36 29.92
N TYR A 536 3.46 -7.31 30.60
CA TYR A 536 4.85 -7.14 31.05
C TYR A 536 5.07 -7.52 32.52
N GLU A 537 4.00 -7.68 33.30
CA GLU A 537 4.10 -8.10 34.70
C GLU A 537 4.06 -9.63 34.77
N ARG A 538 5.27 -10.19 34.84
CA ARG A 538 5.63 -11.62 34.93
C ARG A 538 4.96 -12.42 36.07
N GLY A 539 3.97 -11.86 36.77
CA GLY A 539 3.39 -12.38 38.01
C GLY A 539 1.87 -12.42 38.08
N LEU A 540 1.11 -12.14 37.01
CA LEU A 540 -0.36 -12.07 37.10
C LEU A 540 -1.01 -13.36 37.67
N PRO A 541 -0.69 -14.58 37.18
CA PRO A 541 -1.17 -15.82 37.82
C PRO A 541 -0.78 -15.99 39.30
N VAL A 542 0.43 -15.55 39.66
CA VAL A 542 0.96 -15.62 41.03
C VAL A 542 0.22 -14.65 41.95
N ALA A 543 -0.10 -13.45 41.45
CA ALA A 543 -0.88 -12.45 42.14
C ALA A 543 -2.34 -12.93 42.33
N LEU A 544 -2.97 -13.46 41.27
CA LEU A 544 -4.31 -14.04 41.34
C LEU A 544 -4.37 -15.20 42.35
N TRP A 545 -3.37 -16.05 42.37
CA TRP A 545 -3.28 -17.13 43.37
C TRP A 545 -3.18 -16.63 44.80
N SER A 546 -2.46 -15.54 45.04
CA SER A 546 -2.39 -14.90 46.36
C SER A 546 -3.75 -14.36 46.81
N LEU A 547 -4.67 -14.13 45.87
CA LEU A 547 -6.03 -13.66 46.11
C LEU A 547 -7.09 -14.79 46.16
N ARG A 548 -6.75 -16.04 45.85
CA ARG A 548 -7.71 -17.16 45.67
C ARG A 548 -8.69 -17.42 46.82
N ALA A 549 -8.30 -17.09 48.06
CA ALA A 549 -9.17 -17.24 49.24
C ALA A 549 -10.21 -16.11 49.37
N THR A 550 -10.20 -15.17 48.42
CA THR A 550 -11.03 -13.98 48.39
C THR A 550 -12.10 -14.19 47.33
N PRO A 551 -13.40 -14.16 47.67
CA PRO A 551 -14.45 -14.30 46.68
C PRO A 551 -14.44 -13.08 45.75
N LEU A 552 -13.93 -13.26 44.54
CA LEU A 552 -14.13 -12.32 43.45
C LEU A 552 -15.50 -12.60 42.81
N PRO A 553 -16.21 -11.57 42.32
CA PRO A 553 -17.37 -11.79 41.47
C PRO A 553 -17.00 -12.74 40.32
N ARG A 554 -17.85 -13.76 40.12
CA ARG A 554 -17.58 -14.83 39.15
C ARG A 554 -17.24 -14.33 37.74
N PRO A 555 -17.91 -13.29 37.18
CA PRO A 555 -17.57 -12.75 35.87
C PRO A 555 -16.14 -12.19 35.80
N LEU A 556 -15.70 -11.51 36.87
CA LEU A 556 -14.38 -10.92 36.95
C LEU A 556 -13.29 -12.00 37.09
N HIS A 557 -13.52 -12.99 37.96
CA HIS A 557 -12.65 -14.15 38.10
C HIS A 557 -12.50 -14.90 36.76
N ASP A 558 -13.62 -15.10 36.07
CA ASP A 558 -13.66 -15.77 34.77
C ASP A 558 -12.89 -15.00 33.69
N ALA A 559 -13.04 -13.69 33.62
CA ALA A 559 -12.33 -12.84 32.66
C ALA A 559 -10.81 -12.80 32.95
N TYR A 560 -10.41 -12.79 34.23
CA TYR A 560 -9.00 -12.91 34.62
C TYR A 560 -8.37 -14.24 34.19
N LEU A 561 -9.12 -15.33 34.30
CA LEU A 561 -8.65 -16.65 33.86
C LEU A 561 -8.61 -16.76 32.34
N ASP A 562 -9.63 -16.26 31.62
CA ASP A 562 -9.61 -16.18 30.16
C ASP A 562 -8.40 -15.39 29.67
N TYR A 563 -8.06 -14.29 30.34
CA TYR A 563 -6.89 -13.52 29.96
C TYR A 563 -5.59 -14.25 30.23
N ALA A 564 -5.42 -14.74 31.46
CA ALA A 564 -4.21 -15.43 31.84
C ALA A 564 -3.93 -16.61 30.88
N LEU A 565 -5.01 -17.18 30.30
CA LEU A 565 -4.96 -18.19 29.25
C LEU A 565 -4.65 -17.67 27.82
N GLN A 566 -5.12 -16.47 27.45
CA GLN A 566 -4.86 -15.86 26.14
C GLN A 566 -3.41 -15.36 25.97
N LEU A 567 -2.78 -14.90 27.07
CA LEU A 567 -1.35 -14.52 27.13
C LEU A 567 -0.39 -15.67 26.72
N HIS A 568 -0.90 -16.90 26.60
CA HIS A 568 -0.15 -18.13 26.34
C HIS A 568 0.34 -18.33 24.91
N LYS A 569 -0.08 -17.51 23.93
CA LYS A 569 0.42 -17.67 22.56
C LYS A 569 1.80 -17.03 22.31
N SER A 570 2.29 -16.14 23.18
CA SER A 570 3.60 -15.47 22.96
C SER A 570 4.56 -15.45 24.15
N ASP A 571 4.09 -15.31 25.41
CA ASP A 571 4.98 -14.98 26.53
C ASP A 571 5.02 -16.01 27.67
N VAL A 572 3.97 -16.81 27.86
CA VAL A 572 3.93 -17.74 29.01
C VAL A 572 4.80 -18.97 28.78
N ASP A 573 5.18 -19.33 27.55
CA ASP A 573 6.09 -20.46 27.23
C ASP A 573 7.42 -20.42 27.99
N TYR A 574 7.81 -19.25 28.48
CA TYR A 574 9.03 -19.05 29.26
C TYR A 574 8.90 -19.28 30.79
N TYR A 575 7.69 -19.37 31.37
CA TYR A 575 7.53 -19.29 32.84
C TYR A 575 6.74 -20.43 33.48
N ASP A 576 7.45 -21.43 33.98
CA ASP A 576 6.92 -22.58 34.72
C ASP A 576 6.08 -22.19 35.96
N GLU A 577 6.45 -21.11 36.66
CA GLU A 577 5.73 -20.67 37.86
C GLU A 577 4.30 -20.22 37.53
N ALA A 578 4.11 -19.44 36.46
CA ALA A 578 2.80 -18.95 36.04
C ALA A 578 1.85 -20.09 35.65
N ALA A 579 2.35 -21.09 34.91
CA ALA A 579 1.57 -22.27 34.54
C ALA A 579 1.13 -23.09 35.75
N ALA A 580 1.99 -23.23 36.77
CA ALA A 580 1.65 -23.96 37.99
C ALA A 580 0.50 -23.27 38.76
N HIS A 581 0.53 -21.93 38.86
CA HIS A 581 -0.53 -21.18 39.50
C HIS A 581 -1.84 -21.21 38.69
N LEU A 582 -1.77 -21.13 37.35
CA LEU A 582 -2.94 -21.22 36.48
C LEU A 582 -3.64 -22.58 36.51
N LEU A 583 -2.85 -23.65 36.51
CA LEU A 583 -3.36 -25.00 36.67
C LEU A 583 -4.26 -25.07 37.90
N LEU A 584 -3.76 -24.60 39.05
CA LEU A 584 -4.52 -24.68 40.30
C LEU A 584 -5.68 -23.67 40.41
N LEU A 585 -5.54 -22.49 39.80
CA LEU A 585 -6.60 -21.47 39.77
C LEU A 585 -7.81 -21.90 38.94
N THR A 586 -7.60 -22.72 37.91
CA THR A 586 -8.64 -23.11 36.96
C THR A 586 -9.37 -24.40 37.32
N ILE A 587 -8.94 -25.12 38.37
CA ILE A 587 -9.58 -26.37 38.82
C ILE A 587 -11.05 -26.15 39.14
N GLY A 588 -11.91 -26.97 38.54
CA GLY A 588 -13.36 -26.87 38.68
C GLY A 588 -14.03 -25.84 37.77
N SER A 589 -13.28 -25.21 36.86
CA SER A 589 -13.82 -24.31 35.83
C SER A 589 -13.70 -24.94 34.44
N ARG A 590 -14.48 -24.41 33.47
CA ARG A 590 -14.40 -24.81 32.05
C ARG A 590 -13.03 -24.55 31.39
N ARG A 591 -12.16 -23.80 32.07
CA ARG A 591 -10.85 -23.37 31.61
C ARG A 591 -9.72 -24.31 32.03
N PHE A 592 -10.03 -25.29 32.89
CA PHE A 592 -9.05 -26.23 33.40
C PHE A 592 -8.36 -27.01 32.27
N GLU A 593 -9.09 -27.45 31.25
CA GLU A 593 -8.52 -28.22 30.13
C GLU A 593 -7.42 -27.45 29.40
N ALA A 594 -7.61 -26.14 29.17
CA ALA A 594 -6.60 -25.30 28.52
C ALA A 594 -5.36 -25.10 29.41
N ALA A 595 -5.57 -24.88 30.72
CA ALA A 595 -4.48 -24.76 31.69
C ALA A 595 -3.71 -26.09 31.89
N ASP A 596 -4.43 -27.22 31.88
CA ASP A 596 -3.89 -28.56 32.01
C ASP A 596 -3.06 -28.96 30.78
N ALA A 597 -3.55 -28.65 29.57
CA ALA A 597 -2.78 -28.81 28.34
C ALA A 597 -1.45 -28.03 28.42
N LEU A 598 -1.49 -26.77 28.87
CA LEU A 598 -0.29 -25.97 29.07
C LEU A 598 0.65 -26.57 30.14
N ALA A 599 0.12 -26.88 31.32
CA ALA A 599 0.89 -27.45 32.42
C ALA A 599 1.51 -28.80 32.08
N SER A 600 0.81 -29.62 31.30
CA SER A 600 1.27 -30.94 30.84
C SER A 600 2.54 -30.84 30.00
N THR A 601 2.66 -29.83 29.12
CA THR A 601 3.91 -29.59 28.36
C THR A 601 5.12 -29.24 29.24
N ARG A 602 4.88 -28.84 30.50
CA ARG A 602 5.91 -28.38 31.45
C ARG A 602 6.14 -29.33 32.60
N ARG A 603 5.38 -30.43 32.66
CA ARG A 603 5.36 -31.38 33.76
C ARG A 603 6.74 -31.91 34.12
N ALA A 604 7.61 -32.16 33.15
CA ALA A 604 8.97 -32.67 33.40
C ALA A 604 9.98 -31.58 33.81
N ARG A 605 9.63 -30.29 33.80
CA ARG A 605 10.57 -29.20 34.08
C ARG A 605 10.82 -29.06 35.59
N PRO A 606 12.09 -29.03 36.06
CA PRO A 606 12.40 -28.95 37.49
C PRO A 606 11.82 -27.72 38.19
N LYS A 607 11.77 -26.56 37.51
CA LYS A 607 11.26 -25.31 38.08
C LYS A 607 9.74 -25.33 38.24
N PHE A 608 9.03 -26.00 37.33
CA PHE A 608 7.59 -26.25 37.45
C PHE A 608 7.29 -27.13 38.66
N GLN A 609 7.97 -28.26 38.77
CA GLN A 609 7.83 -29.20 39.90
C GLN A 609 8.18 -28.54 41.25
N GLN A 610 9.26 -27.77 41.29
CA GLN A 610 9.64 -27.01 42.48
C GLN A 610 8.55 -26.00 42.89
N THR A 611 7.86 -25.39 41.91
CA THR A 611 6.76 -24.47 42.20
C THR A 611 5.56 -25.21 42.76
N LEU A 612 5.15 -26.33 42.15
CA LEU A 612 4.04 -27.15 42.66
C LEU A 612 4.31 -27.63 44.09
N ALA A 613 5.51 -28.13 44.38
CA ALA A 613 5.91 -28.55 45.73
C ALA A 613 5.92 -27.39 46.74
N LYS A 614 6.23 -26.16 46.31
CA LYS A 614 6.10 -24.96 47.16
C LYS A 614 4.65 -24.61 47.42
N LEU A 615 3.78 -24.77 46.43
CA LEU A 615 2.34 -24.49 46.55
C LEU A 615 1.64 -25.50 47.46
N GLU A 616 1.98 -26.77 47.36
CA GLU A 616 1.55 -27.86 48.25
C GLU A 616 1.86 -27.52 49.72
N LYS A 617 3.11 -27.16 50.02
CA LYS A 617 3.56 -26.87 51.39
C LYS A 617 2.92 -25.62 52.02
N ARG A 618 2.30 -24.73 51.23
CA ARG A 618 1.68 -23.49 51.73
C ARG A 618 0.29 -23.70 52.36
N GLY A 619 -0.26 -24.92 52.34
CA GLY A 619 -1.28 -25.38 53.31
C GLY A 619 -2.69 -24.78 53.19
N GLN A 620 -3.11 -24.36 51.99
CA GLN A 620 -4.44 -23.80 51.74
C GLN A 620 -4.91 -24.19 50.34
N LEU A 621 -5.09 -25.49 50.14
CA LEU A 621 -5.56 -26.07 48.89
C LEU A 621 -6.92 -26.71 49.14
N THR A 622 -7.76 -26.71 48.12
CA THR A 622 -8.97 -27.53 48.11
C THR A 622 -8.59 -28.99 47.87
N ALA A 623 -9.43 -29.94 48.30
CA ALA A 623 -9.19 -31.36 48.04
C ALA A 623 -8.99 -31.68 46.54
N ALA A 624 -9.65 -30.92 45.65
CA ALA A 624 -9.46 -31.05 44.21
C ALA A 624 -8.09 -30.54 43.75
N GLN A 625 -7.58 -29.46 44.34
CA GLN A 625 -6.23 -28.95 44.07
C GLN A 625 -5.15 -29.89 44.58
N GLU A 626 -5.34 -30.48 45.76
CA GLU A 626 -4.41 -31.48 46.33
C GLU A 626 -4.32 -32.71 45.41
N LEU A 627 -5.45 -33.24 44.96
CA LEU A 627 -5.50 -34.39 44.05
C LEU A 627 -4.77 -34.14 42.72
N ILE A 628 -4.96 -32.97 42.12
CA ILE A 628 -4.27 -32.61 40.87
C ILE A 628 -2.77 -32.40 41.12
N LEU A 629 -2.38 -31.79 42.24
CA LEU A 629 -0.97 -31.64 42.61
C LEU A 629 -0.28 -32.99 42.79
N ASP A 630 -0.89 -33.91 43.53
CA ASP A 630 -0.39 -35.27 43.72
C ASP A 630 -0.18 -35.97 42.38
N THR A 631 -1.12 -35.79 41.45
CA THR A 631 -1.02 -36.34 40.10
C THR A 631 0.20 -35.80 39.36
N TYR A 632 0.45 -34.49 39.42
CA TYR A 632 1.58 -33.85 38.73
C TYR A 632 2.94 -34.07 39.41
N LEU A 633 2.97 -34.22 40.74
CA LEU A 633 4.19 -34.45 41.52
C LEU A 633 4.63 -35.92 41.51
N SER A 634 3.70 -36.87 41.45
CA SER A 634 3.99 -38.32 41.49
C SER A 634 4.44 -38.93 40.16
N SER A 635 4.32 -38.16 39.08
CA SER A 635 4.52 -38.60 37.70
C SER A 635 5.92 -38.33 37.12
N VAL A 636 6.88 -37.96 37.96
CA VAL A 636 8.26 -37.64 37.57
C VAL A 636 9.22 -38.67 38.14
#